data_AF-A0A7J2LWQ5-F1
#
_entry.id   AF-A0A7J2LWQ5-F1
#
_cell.length_a   1.000
_cell.length_b   1.000
_cell.length_c   1.000
_cell.angle_alpha   90.00
_cell.angle_beta   90.00
_cell.angle_gamma   90.00
#
_symmetry.space_group_name_H-M   'P 1'
#
loop_
_entity.id
_entity.type
_entity.pdbx_description
1 polymer ?
#
loop_
_entity_poly.entity_id
_entity_poly.type
_entity_poly.pdbx_seq_one_letter_code
_entity_poly.pdbx_strand_id
1 'polypeptide(L)'
;MLENPELIIEAALFISGRPLSDEELARIAKIPAEHVSELVESLKSYYEGRSITIEKRPSGWYMTVRPEFQEIVGRLAPKPELSRAELKTLAVLLERGGMFLSDLAKIRGSSAYRHVRRLRKEGLIGVRRKDGKMYAWATRLARNFFEVQPPS
;
A
#
# COMPACT_ATOMS: atom_id res chain seq x y z
N MET A 1 -6.42 30.56 -10.69
CA MET A 1 -5.52 29.43 -10.34
C MET A 1 -6.18 28.68 -9.20
N LEU A 2 -6.04 27.36 -9.10
CA LEU A 2 -6.54 26.65 -7.91
C LEU A 2 -5.67 27.07 -6.72
N GLU A 3 -6.19 28.00 -5.92
CA GLU A 3 -5.51 28.62 -4.77
C GLU A 3 -5.83 27.91 -3.44
N ASN A 4 -6.46 26.73 -3.46
CA ASN A 4 -6.79 26.00 -2.24
C ASN A 4 -5.82 24.82 -2.03
N PRO A 5 -4.87 24.92 -1.07
CA PRO A 5 -3.94 23.84 -0.72
C PRO A 5 -4.62 22.52 -0.36
N GLU A 6 -5.81 22.57 0.24
CA GLU A 6 -6.57 21.37 0.63
C GLU A 6 -7.01 20.58 -0.61
N LEU A 7 -7.57 21.26 -1.62
CA LEU A 7 -7.96 20.63 -2.89
C LEU A 7 -6.74 20.10 -3.67
N ILE A 8 -5.59 20.76 -3.55
CA ILE A 8 -4.33 20.27 -4.16
C ILE A 8 -3.85 18.99 -3.47
N ILE A 9 -3.88 18.95 -2.13
CA ILE A 9 -3.54 17.77 -1.34
C ILE A 9 -4.49 16.61 -1.67
N GLU A 10 -5.79 16.88 -1.73
CA GLU A 10 -6.81 15.91 -2.10
C GLU A 10 -6.53 15.30 -3.48
N ALA A 11 -6.34 16.15 -4.50
CA ALA A 11 -6.02 15.73 -5.85
C ALA A 11 -4.70 14.93 -5.92
N ALA A 12 -3.67 15.35 -5.18
CA ALA A 12 -2.40 14.65 -5.11
C ALA A 12 -2.54 13.25 -4.50
N LEU A 13 -3.26 13.13 -3.38
CA LEU A 13 -3.52 11.85 -2.74
C LEU A 13 -4.33 10.92 -3.66
N PHE A 14 -5.37 11.44 -4.31
CA PHE A 14 -6.20 10.70 -5.25
C PHE A 14 -5.40 10.13 -6.43
N ILE A 15 -4.62 10.96 -7.13
CA ILE A 15 -3.93 10.54 -8.35
C ILE A 15 -2.69 9.68 -8.07
N SER A 16 -2.07 9.84 -6.90
CA SER A 16 -0.77 9.19 -6.60
C SER A 16 -0.84 7.67 -6.52
N GLY A 17 -1.97 7.11 -6.08
CA GLY A 17 -2.11 5.68 -5.85
C GLY A 17 -1.12 5.10 -4.82
N ARG A 18 -0.40 5.94 -4.07
CA ARG A 18 0.62 5.55 -3.08
C ARG A 18 0.62 6.49 -1.88
N PRO A 19 1.22 6.12 -0.74
CA PRO A 19 1.43 7.08 0.34
C PRO A 19 2.34 8.25 -0.11
N LEU A 20 1.97 9.46 0.29
CA LEU A 20 2.75 10.70 0.09
C LEU A 20 3.19 11.26 1.44
N SER A 21 4.47 11.60 1.58
CA SER A 21 4.97 12.20 2.83
C SER A 21 4.43 13.61 3.04
N ASP A 22 4.52 14.10 4.29
CA ASP A 22 4.13 15.47 4.61
C ASP A 22 4.95 16.48 3.79
N GLU A 23 6.24 16.22 3.58
CA GLU A 23 7.13 17.07 2.76
C GLU A 23 6.78 17.04 1.26
N GLU A 24 6.35 15.89 0.73
CA GLU A 24 5.89 15.79 -0.65
C GLU A 24 4.60 16.60 -0.87
N LEU A 25 3.62 16.46 0.03
CA LEU A 25 2.36 17.18 -0.01
C LEU A 25 2.55 18.68 0.14
N ALA A 26 3.37 19.09 1.12
CA ALA A 26 3.74 20.49 1.36
C ALA A 26 4.33 21.15 0.11
N ARG A 27 5.25 20.45 -0.57
CA ARG A 27 5.89 20.94 -1.80
C ARG A 27 4.90 21.12 -2.95
N ILE A 28 3.98 20.16 -3.13
CA ILE A 28 2.98 20.21 -4.21
C ILE A 28 1.96 21.32 -3.94
N ALA A 29 1.50 21.43 -2.68
CA ALA A 29 0.51 22.43 -2.25
C ALA A 29 1.12 23.82 -1.99
N LYS A 30 2.45 23.96 -2.04
CA LYS A 30 3.22 25.19 -1.80
C LYS A 30 2.92 25.82 -0.42
N ILE A 31 2.89 24.98 0.61
CA ILE A 31 2.67 25.38 2.00
C ILE A 31 3.80 24.85 2.90
N PRO A 32 3.97 25.40 4.12
CA PRO A 32 4.78 24.77 5.16
C PRO A 32 4.29 23.36 5.53
N ALA A 33 5.21 22.43 5.80
CA ALA A 33 4.88 21.03 6.07
C ALA A 33 4.06 20.82 7.36
N GLU A 34 4.21 21.70 8.34
CA GLU A 34 3.43 21.70 9.58
C GLU A 34 1.91 21.84 9.38
N HIS A 35 1.48 22.49 8.30
CA HIS A 35 0.06 22.65 7.97
C HIS A 35 -0.56 21.43 7.28
N VAL A 36 0.25 20.51 6.74
CA VAL A 36 -0.26 19.36 5.97
C VAL A 36 -1.14 18.47 6.81
N SER A 37 -0.75 18.19 8.06
CA SER A 37 -1.51 17.30 8.93
C SER A 37 -2.89 17.86 9.27
N GLU A 38 -3.00 19.17 9.48
CA GLU A 38 -4.28 19.86 9.72
C GLU A 38 -5.22 19.78 8.51
N LEU A 39 -4.71 20.08 7.31
CA LEU A 39 -5.49 20.01 6.08
C LEU A 39 -5.92 18.57 5.76
N VAL A 40 -5.07 17.58 6.02
CA VAL A 40 -5.45 16.17 5.86
C VAL A 40 -6.53 15.77 6.87
N GLU A 41 -6.51 16.28 8.10
CA GLU A 41 -7.56 15.99 9.08
C GLU A 41 -8.91 16.64 8.71
N SER A 42 -8.88 17.85 8.13
CA SER A 42 -10.05 18.48 7.50
C SER A 42 -10.63 17.59 6.40
N LEU A 43 -9.79 17.11 5.47
CA LEU A 43 -10.23 16.19 4.42
C LEU A 43 -10.78 14.88 4.99
N LYS A 44 -10.19 14.31 6.04
CA LYS A 44 -10.72 13.10 6.70
C LYS A 44 -12.12 13.33 7.23
N SER A 45 -12.36 14.48 7.85
CA SER A 45 -13.68 14.88 8.34
C SER A 45 -14.66 15.09 7.18
N TYR A 46 -14.22 15.71 6.08
CA TYR A 46 -15.01 15.85 4.87
C TYR A 46 -15.43 14.50 4.28
N TYR A 47 -14.58 13.48 4.35
CA TYR A 47 -14.86 12.12 3.88
C TYR A 47 -15.57 11.22 4.90
N GLU A 48 -16.00 11.76 6.03
CA GLU A 48 -16.79 11.01 7.01
C GLU A 48 -18.12 10.54 6.41
N GLY A 49 -18.49 9.28 6.65
CA GLY A 49 -19.69 8.66 6.08
C GLY A 49 -19.64 8.32 4.57
N ARG A 50 -18.52 8.58 3.88
CA ARG A 50 -18.34 8.26 2.44
C ARG A 50 -17.53 6.98 2.21
N SER A 51 -17.51 6.45 0.98
CA SER A 51 -16.76 5.23 0.64
C SER A 51 -15.24 5.39 0.61
N ILE A 52 -14.74 6.63 0.59
CA ILE A 52 -13.32 6.99 0.57
C ILE A 52 -12.87 7.38 1.97
N THR A 53 -11.60 7.14 2.29
CA THR A 53 -10.93 7.54 3.53
C THR A 53 -9.48 7.90 3.26
N ILE A 54 -8.86 8.64 4.18
CA ILE A 54 -7.42 8.95 4.17
C ILE A 54 -6.80 8.37 5.43
N GLU A 55 -5.73 7.58 5.25
CA GLU A 55 -5.07 6.84 6.32
C GLU A 55 -3.60 7.26 6.46
N LYS A 56 -3.10 7.34 7.71
CA LYS A 56 -1.66 7.46 7.97
C LYS A 56 -0.99 6.10 7.80
N ARG A 57 0.01 6.03 6.92
CA ARG A 57 0.91 4.88 6.71
C ARG A 57 2.33 5.27 7.18
N PRO A 58 3.24 4.30 7.39
CA PRO A 58 4.60 4.60 7.85
C PRO A 58 5.38 5.57 6.96
N SER A 59 5.04 5.62 5.66
CA SER A 59 5.70 6.49 4.68
C SER A 59 4.90 7.75 4.31
N GLY A 60 3.77 8.02 4.98
CA GLY A 60 2.96 9.21 4.71
C GLY A 60 1.45 8.96 4.67
N TRP A 61 0.70 9.88 4.07
CA TRP A 61 -0.75 9.83 3.93
C TRP A 61 -1.18 9.12 2.66
N TYR A 62 -2.26 8.35 2.73
CA TYR A 62 -2.76 7.58 1.59
C TYR A 62 -4.29 7.65 1.52
N MET A 63 -4.82 8.11 0.38
CA MET A 63 -6.25 8.06 0.10
C MET A 63 -6.61 6.67 -0.44
N THR A 64 -7.63 6.06 0.14
CA THR A 64 -8.07 4.71 -0.22
C THR A 64 -9.57 4.52 0.00
N VAL A 65 -10.09 3.37 -0.42
CA VAL A 65 -11.47 2.97 -0.18
C VAL A 65 -11.57 2.37 1.23
N ARG A 66 -12.65 2.68 1.96
CA ARG A 66 -12.87 2.14 3.31
C ARG A 66 -12.85 0.61 3.34
N PRO A 67 -12.38 -0.02 4.43
CA PRO A 67 -12.28 -1.47 4.54
C PRO A 67 -13.55 -2.24 4.19
N GLU A 68 -14.73 -1.73 4.56
CA GLU A 68 -16.01 -2.38 4.27
C GLU A 68 -16.33 -2.52 2.77
N PHE A 69 -15.83 -1.61 1.92
CA PHE A 69 -16.05 -1.67 0.47
C PHE A 69 -14.90 -2.37 -0.27
N GLN A 70 -13.74 -2.53 0.36
CA GLN A 70 -12.54 -3.11 -0.26
C GLN A 70 -12.77 -4.53 -0.81
N GLU A 71 -13.64 -5.33 -0.19
CA GLU A 71 -13.94 -6.69 -0.65
C GLU A 71 -14.79 -6.69 -1.93
N ILE A 72 -15.61 -5.66 -2.11
CA ILE A 72 -16.55 -5.54 -3.23
C ILE A 72 -15.84 -4.96 -4.47
N VAL A 73 -15.09 -3.88 -4.28
CA VAL A 73 -14.50 -3.10 -5.39
C VAL A 73 -13.00 -3.33 -5.57
N GLY A 74 -12.31 -3.95 -4.61
CA GLY A 74 -10.85 -4.12 -4.65
C GLY A 74 -10.36 -4.93 -5.85
N ARG A 75 -11.21 -5.80 -6.42
CA ARG A 75 -10.94 -6.54 -7.67
C ARG A 75 -10.79 -5.65 -8.91
N LEU A 76 -11.32 -4.43 -8.87
CA LEU A 76 -11.23 -3.44 -9.95
C LEU A 76 -9.92 -2.65 -9.91
N ALA A 77 -9.13 -2.77 -8.84
CA ALA A 77 -7.87 -2.06 -8.74
C ALA A 77 -6.90 -2.52 -9.86
N PRO A 78 -6.16 -1.61 -10.50
CA PRO A 78 -5.14 -1.97 -11.47
C PRO A 78 -4.14 -2.95 -10.86
N LYS A 79 -4.02 -4.13 -11.46
CA LYS A 79 -3.06 -5.15 -11.01
C LYS A 79 -1.69 -4.84 -11.62
N PRO A 80 -0.61 -4.73 -10.83
CA PRO A 80 0.72 -4.58 -11.40
C PRO A 80 1.08 -5.79 -12.27
N GLU A 81 1.73 -5.56 -13.39
CA GLU A 81 2.27 -6.63 -14.22
C GLU A 81 3.43 -7.31 -13.49
N LEU A 82 3.22 -8.56 -13.10
CA LEU A 82 4.20 -9.40 -12.43
C LEU A 82 4.66 -10.51 -13.37
N SER A 83 5.95 -10.77 -13.36
CA SER A 83 6.50 -11.95 -14.03
C SER A 83 5.99 -13.24 -13.38
N ARG A 84 5.99 -14.35 -14.13
CA ARG A 84 5.67 -15.68 -13.58
C ARG A 84 6.52 -16.04 -12.35
N ALA A 85 7.76 -15.57 -12.29
CA ALA A 85 8.66 -15.83 -11.18
C ALA A 85 8.24 -15.09 -9.89
N GLU A 86 7.81 -13.83 -10.03
CA GLU A 86 7.29 -12.99 -8.95
C GLU A 86 5.94 -13.51 -8.45
N LEU A 87 5.03 -13.90 -9.35
CA LEU A 87 3.75 -14.52 -9.00
C LEU A 87 3.95 -15.78 -8.16
N LYS A 88 4.89 -16.65 -8.57
CA LYS A 88 5.22 -17.85 -7.79
C LYS A 88 5.78 -17.52 -6.40
N THR A 89 6.58 -16.47 -6.28
CA THR A 89 7.08 -16.02 -4.97
C THR A 89 5.95 -15.45 -4.10
N LEU A 90 5.04 -14.67 -4.68
CA LEU A 90 3.88 -14.13 -3.97
C LEU A 90 2.93 -15.24 -3.51
N ALA A 91 2.69 -16.25 -4.34
CA ALA A 91 1.86 -17.40 -4.03
C ALA A 91 2.38 -18.19 -2.81
N VAL A 92 3.70 -18.43 -2.72
CA VAL A 92 4.30 -19.10 -1.56
C VAL A 92 4.05 -18.31 -0.26
N LEU A 93 4.12 -16.99 -0.31
CA LEU A 93 3.87 -16.16 0.88
C LEU A 93 2.39 -16.09 1.27
N LEU A 94 1.49 -16.17 0.29
CA LEU A 94 0.04 -16.26 0.53
C LEU A 94 -0.30 -17.60 1.20
N GLU A 95 0.18 -18.71 0.64
CA GLU A 95 -0.04 -20.06 1.16
C GLU A 95 0.48 -20.22 2.60
N ARG A 96 1.67 -19.66 2.89
CA ARG A 96 2.33 -19.82 4.19
C ARG A 96 1.94 -18.76 5.23
N GLY A 97 1.19 -17.73 4.85
CA GLY A 97 0.86 -16.60 5.72
C GLY A 97 2.04 -15.68 6.06
N GLY A 98 3.22 -15.93 5.49
CA GLY A 98 4.46 -15.19 5.72
C GLY A 98 5.59 -16.06 6.27
N MET A 99 6.84 -15.69 5.97
CA MET A 99 8.03 -16.45 6.38
C MET A 99 9.30 -15.59 6.42
N PHE A 100 10.38 -16.14 6.99
CA PHE A 100 11.69 -15.49 6.91
C PHE A 100 12.21 -15.49 5.47
N LEU A 101 12.83 -14.38 5.07
CA LEU A 101 13.42 -14.21 3.74
C LEU A 101 14.49 -15.27 3.42
N SER A 102 15.22 -15.74 4.43
CA SER A 102 16.16 -16.85 4.29
C SER A 102 15.48 -18.15 3.88
N ASP A 103 14.30 -18.45 4.43
CA ASP A 103 13.56 -19.67 4.11
C ASP A 103 12.85 -19.53 2.76
N LEU A 104 12.34 -18.34 2.45
CA LEU A 104 11.81 -18.05 1.12
C LEU A 104 12.88 -18.25 0.04
N ALA A 105 14.12 -17.82 0.31
CA ALA A 105 15.25 -18.01 -0.60
C ALA A 105 15.66 -19.48 -0.77
N LYS A 106 15.47 -20.33 0.25
CA LYS A 106 15.66 -21.80 0.11
C LYS A 106 14.63 -22.41 -0.85
N ILE A 107 13.39 -21.92 -0.83
CA ILE A 107 12.29 -22.45 -1.68
C ILE A 107 12.35 -21.89 -3.11
N ARG A 108 12.62 -20.59 -3.25
CA ARG A 108 12.52 -19.86 -4.53
C ARG A 108 13.87 -19.53 -5.17
N GLY A 109 14.97 -19.86 -4.50
CA GLY A 109 16.32 -19.49 -4.90
C GLY A 109 16.68 -18.03 -4.55
N SER A 110 17.91 -17.64 -4.88
CA SER A 110 18.46 -16.30 -4.60
C SER A 110 17.69 -15.14 -5.26
N SER A 111 16.96 -15.42 -6.35
CA SER A 111 16.08 -14.44 -7.00
C SER A 111 14.95 -13.93 -6.09
N ALA A 112 14.59 -14.67 -5.04
CA ALA A 112 13.55 -14.31 -4.08
C ALA A 112 13.75 -12.93 -3.45
N TYR A 113 14.99 -12.53 -3.17
CA TYR A 113 15.28 -11.20 -2.60
C TYR A 113 14.88 -10.07 -3.54
N ARG A 114 15.09 -10.25 -4.86
CA ARG A 114 14.70 -9.28 -5.88
C ARG A 114 13.18 -9.22 -6.00
N HIS A 115 12.52 -10.37 -6.04
CA HIS A 115 11.06 -10.44 -6.10
C HIS A 115 10.42 -9.76 -4.87
N VAL A 116 10.93 -10.01 -3.66
CA VAL A 116 10.41 -9.36 -2.45
C VAL A 116 10.58 -7.84 -2.51
N ARG A 117 11.71 -7.32 -3.02
CA ARG A 117 11.87 -5.87 -3.20
C ARG A 117 10.82 -5.29 -4.16
N ARG A 118 10.59 -5.95 -5.30
CA ARG A 118 9.59 -5.52 -6.29
C ARG A 118 8.17 -5.62 -5.73
N LEU A 119 7.77 -6.76 -5.20
CA LEU A 119 6.45 -7.00 -4.62
C LEU A 119 6.15 -6.10 -3.41
N ARG A 120 7.17 -5.73 -2.62
CA ARG A 120 7.04 -4.73 -1.57
C ARG A 120 6.79 -3.33 -2.14
N LYS A 121 7.46 -2.96 -3.22
CA LYS A 121 7.22 -1.69 -3.93
C LYS A 121 5.78 -1.59 -4.43
N GLU A 122 5.23 -2.70 -4.93
CA GLU A 122 3.83 -2.79 -5.36
C GLU A 122 2.83 -2.93 -4.19
N GLY A 123 3.27 -2.88 -2.93
CA GLY A 123 2.39 -2.99 -1.76
C GLY A 123 1.80 -4.39 -1.52
N LEU A 124 2.19 -5.41 -2.29
CA LEU A 124 1.71 -6.79 -2.21
C LEU A 124 2.36 -7.56 -1.04
N ILE A 125 3.55 -7.14 -0.61
CA ILE A 125 4.27 -7.78 0.51
C ILE A 125 4.70 -6.74 1.54
N GLY A 126 4.46 -7.05 2.81
CA GLY A 126 5.07 -6.37 3.94
C GLY A 126 6.39 -7.05 4.35
N VAL A 127 7.35 -6.27 4.83
CA VAL A 127 8.63 -6.80 5.37
C VAL A 127 8.97 -6.09 6.67
N ARG A 128 9.36 -6.85 7.69
CA ARG A 128 9.78 -6.36 9.01
C ARG A 128 10.96 -7.15 9.54
N ARG A 129 11.65 -6.61 10.55
CA ARG A 129 12.58 -7.41 11.37
C ARG A 129 11.78 -8.18 12.42
N LYS A 130 12.09 -9.47 12.57
CA LYS A 130 11.59 -10.36 13.61
C LYS A 130 12.75 -11.27 14.03
N ASP A 131 13.08 -11.32 15.32
CA ASP A 131 14.16 -12.14 15.87
C ASP A 131 15.52 -11.94 15.15
N GLY A 132 15.88 -10.68 14.87
CA GLY A 132 17.12 -10.32 14.17
C GLY A 132 17.14 -10.64 12.67
N LYS A 133 16.08 -11.27 12.12
CA LYS A 133 15.98 -11.68 10.72
C LYS A 133 14.87 -10.93 10.00
N MET A 134 14.95 -10.90 8.67
CA MET A 134 13.93 -10.26 7.85
C MET A 134 12.77 -11.23 7.60
N TYR A 135 11.56 -10.83 7.96
CA TYR A 135 10.32 -11.59 7.82
C TYR A 135 9.39 -10.88 6.82
N ALA A 136 8.89 -11.62 5.83
CA ALA A 136 8.01 -11.13 4.79
C ALA A 136 6.62 -11.79 4.88
N TRP A 137 5.55 -11.03 4.61
CA TRP A 137 4.18 -11.55 4.58
C TRP A 137 3.37 -10.92 3.44
N ALA A 138 2.37 -11.64 2.94
CA ALA A 138 1.44 -11.11 1.93
C ALA A 138 0.48 -10.11 2.59
N THR A 139 0.28 -8.95 1.97
CA THR A 139 -0.66 -7.93 2.45
C THR A 139 -2.11 -8.26 2.04
N ARG A 140 -3.08 -7.47 2.51
CA ARG A 140 -4.47 -7.55 2.05
C ARG A 140 -4.57 -7.39 0.52
N LEU A 141 -3.78 -6.48 -0.05
CA LEU A 141 -3.74 -6.25 -1.49
C LEU A 141 -3.31 -7.51 -2.28
N ALA A 142 -2.35 -8.28 -1.75
CA ALA A 142 -1.93 -9.52 -2.39
C ALA A 142 -3.00 -10.62 -2.41
N ARG A 143 -3.90 -10.66 -1.42
CA ARG A 143 -5.02 -11.62 -1.43
C ARG A 143 -5.99 -11.29 -2.57
N ASN A 144 -6.29 -10.01 -2.74
CA ASN A 144 -7.14 -9.52 -3.83
C ASN A 144 -6.49 -9.72 -5.21
N PHE A 145 -5.16 -9.75 -5.27
CA PHE A 145 -4.42 -9.92 -6.52
C PHE A 145 -4.74 -11.25 -7.23
N PHE A 146 -4.87 -12.36 -6.47
CA PHE A 146 -5.09 -13.71 -7.00
C PHE A 146 -6.55 -14.19 -6.97
N GLU A 147 -7.52 -13.36 -6.59
CA GLU A 147 -8.93 -13.77 -6.45
C GLU A 147 -9.14 -14.91 -5.43
N VAL A 148 -8.20 -15.09 -4.50
CA VAL A 148 -8.29 -16.16 -3.49
C VAL A 148 -9.30 -15.71 -2.43
N GLN A 149 -10.49 -16.33 -2.44
CA GLN A 149 -11.45 -16.14 -1.35
C GLN A 149 -10.79 -16.48 -0.01
N PRO A 150 -11.08 -15.72 1.07
CA PRO A 150 -10.65 -16.13 2.40
C PRO A 150 -11.18 -17.54 2.69
N PRO A 151 -10.41 -18.41 3.38
CA PRO A 151 -10.94 -19.69 3.82
C PRO A 151 -12.15 -19.42 4.72
N SER A 152 -13.26 -20.08 4.37
CA SER A 152 -14.52 -20.15 5.12
C SER A 152 -14.34 -20.74 6.51
#